data_AF-A0A670INJ3-F1
#
_entry.id   AF-A0A670INJ3-F1
#
_cell.length_a   1.000
_cell.length_b   1.000
_cell.length_c   1.000
_cell.angle_alpha   90.00
_cell.angle_beta   90.00
_cell.angle_gamma   90.00
#
_symmetry.space_group_name_H-M   'P 1'
#
loop_
_entity.id
_entity.type
_entity.pdbx_description
1 polymer ?
#
loop_
_entity_poly.entity_id
_entity_poly.type
_entity_poly.pdbx_seq_one_letter_code
_entity_poly.pdbx_strand_id
1 'polypeptide(L)'
;MRPLTEEETRALFEKLSKYIGENIQLLVDRPDGAYCFRLHKDRVYYLSERILKLATNIPRENLVSLGTCFGKFTKSQKFRLHITALDYLAPYAKGFGVAAKSTQECRKVDPMAIVVFHQADIGEYIRHEETLT
;
A
#
# COMPACT_ATOMS: atom_id res chain seq x y z
N MET A 1 -3.03 17.24 -5.73
CA MET A 1 -2.59 16.31 -4.66
C MET A 1 -2.31 17.09 -3.39
N ARG A 2 -2.81 16.65 -2.23
CA ARG A 2 -2.59 17.34 -0.95
C ARG A 2 -1.67 16.51 -0.03
N PRO A 3 -0.94 17.14 0.92
CA PRO A 3 -0.35 16.41 2.05
C PRO A 3 -1.40 15.64 2.84
N LEU A 4 -0.96 14.55 3.46
CA LEU A 4 -1.74 13.86 4.49
C LEU A 4 -1.73 14.72 5.76
N THR A 5 -2.81 14.66 6.52
CA THR A 5 -2.85 15.23 7.88
C THR A 5 -2.06 14.33 8.84
N GLU A 6 -1.75 14.81 10.04
CA GLU A 6 -1.04 13.99 11.05
C GLU A 6 -1.82 12.72 11.42
N GLU A 7 -3.15 12.82 11.52
CA GLU A 7 -4.04 11.69 11.81
C GLU A 7 -4.02 10.64 10.69
N GLU A 8 -4.14 11.08 9.43
CA GLU A 8 -4.08 10.21 8.26
C GLU A 8 -2.71 9.54 8.13
N THR A 9 -1.66 10.31 8.41
CA THR A 9 -0.27 9.84 8.38
C THR A 9 -0.07 8.75 9.43
N ARG A 10 -0.57 8.95 10.64
CA ARG A 10 -0.54 7.94 11.71
C ARG A 10 -1.30 6.68 11.31
N ALA A 11 -2.51 6.82 10.78
CA ALA A 11 -3.33 5.68 10.36
C ALA A 11 -2.68 4.87 9.21
N LEU A 12 -2.03 5.56 8.26
CA LEU A 12 -1.25 4.94 7.19
C LEU A 12 -0.07 4.15 7.78
N PHE A 13 0.75 4.79 8.61
CA PHE A 13 1.94 4.16 9.18
C PHE A 13 1.62 3.03 10.15
N GLU A 14 0.55 3.12 10.93
CA GLU A 14 0.09 2.02 11.80
C GLU A 14 -0.35 0.79 10.98
N LYS A 15 -0.85 1.00 9.75
CA LYS A 15 -1.18 -0.10 8.85
C LYS A 15 0.05 -0.67 8.18
N LEU A 16 1.00 0.17 7.77
CA LEU A 16 2.26 -0.26 7.15
C LEU A 16 3.18 -0.99 8.13
N SER A 17 3.27 -0.53 9.38
CA SER A 17 4.10 -1.15 10.42
C SER A 17 3.72 -2.60 10.71
N LYS A 18 2.45 -2.96 10.49
CA LYS A 18 1.97 -4.36 10.60
C LYS A 18 2.60 -5.30 9.57
N TYR A 19 3.11 -4.78 8.43
CA TYR A 19 3.71 -5.59 7.36
C TYR A 19 5.24 -5.47 7.31
N ILE A 20 5.76 -4.25 7.41
CA ILE A 20 7.20 -3.95 7.24
C ILE A 20 7.92 -3.61 8.55
N GLY A 21 7.19 -3.44 9.66
CA GLY A 21 7.77 -3.09 10.95
C GLY A 21 8.48 -1.74 10.92
N GLU A 22 9.75 -1.72 11.35
CA GLU A 22 10.61 -0.52 11.43
C GLU A 22 11.20 -0.09 10.08
N ASN A 23 11.09 -0.93 9.04
CA ASN A 23 11.66 -0.68 7.70
C ASN A 23 10.94 0.42 6.90
N ILE A 24 10.01 1.17 7.53
CA ILE A 24 9.28 2.27 6.89
C ILE A 24 10.24 3.37 6.41
N GLN A 25 11.33 3.62 7.15
CA GLN A 25 12.32 4.64 6.77
C GLN A 25 12.93 4.37 5.38
N LEU A 26 13.12 3.10 5.02
CA LEU A 26 13.65 2.69 3.71
C LEU A 26 12.72 3.04 2.54
N LEU A 27 11.43 3.29 2.81
CA LEU A 27 10.50 3.78 1.79
C LEU A 27 10.61 5.28 1.58
N VAL A 28 11.01 6.05 2.59
CA VAL A 28 11.12 7.51 2.48
C VAL A 28 12.51 7.89 1.96
N ASP A 29 13.53 7.30 2.56
CA ASP A 29 14.93 7.59 2.31
C ASP A 29 15.53 6.51 1.40
N ARG A 30 15.31 6.68 0.09
CA ARG A 30 15.93 5.85 -0.93
C ARG A 30 17.21 6.52 -1.44
N PRO A 31 18.22 5.74 -1.85
CA PRO A 31 19.43 6.30 -2.45
C PRO A 31 19.14 7.12 -3.72
N ASP A 32 18.04 6.82 -4.42
CA ASP A 32 17.59 7.50 -5.64
C ASP A 32 16.95 8.89 -5.38
N GLY A 33 16.69 9.23 -4.11
CA GLY A 33 16.08 10.50 -3.69
C GLY A 33 14.93 10.33 -2.68
N ALA A 34 14.40 11.45 -2.21
CA ALA A 34 13.29 11.48 -1.25
C ALA A 34 11.94 11.13 -1.91
N TYR A 35 11.17 10.27 -1.23
CA TYR A 35 9.82 9.90 -1.60
C TYR A 35 8.80 10.38 -0.57
N CYS A 36 7.61 10.75 -1.04
CA CYS A 36 6.55 11.28 -0.19
C CYS A 36 5.19 10.64 -0.52
N PHE A 37 4.31 10.64 0.49
CA PHE A 37 2.92 10.23 0.35
C PHE A 37 2.03 11.45 0.10
N ARG A 38 1.10 11.34 -0.85
CA ARG A 38 0.10 12.38 -1.15
C ARG A 38 -1.29 11.79 -1.26
N LEU A 39 -2.27 12.56 -0.80
CA LEU A 39 -3.67 12.18 -0.90
C LEU A 39 -4.34 12.88 -2.09
N HIS A 40 -5.10 12.10 -2.86
CA HIS A 40 -5.95 12.58 -3.93
C HIS A 40 -7.17 11.69 -4.10
N LYS A 41 -8.38 12.28 -4.08
CA LYS A 41 -9.68 11.57 -4.20
C LYS A 41 -9.74 10.35 -3.23
N ASP A 42 -9.40 10.60 -1.96
CA ASP A 42 -9.31 9.60 -0.87
C ASP A 42 -8.31 8.46 -1.06
N ARG A 43 -7.50 8.50 -2.12
CA ARG A 43 -6.42 7.54 -2.39
C ARG A 43 -5.08 8.14 -2.01
N VAL A 44 -4.22 7.32 -1.41
CA VAL A 44 -2.85 7.68 -1.06
C VAL A 44 -1.93 7.17 -2.16
N TYR A 45 -1.13 8.09 -2.70
CA TYR A 45 -0.13 7.83 -3.71
C TYR A 45 1.26 7.99 -3.12
N TYR A 46 2.18 7.10 -3.49
CA TYR A 46 3.59 7.14 -3.19
C TYR A 46 4.37 7.57 -4.43
N LEU A 47 5.17 8.62 -4.30
CA LEU A 47 5.88 9.25 -5.42
C LEU A 47 7.15 9.96 -4.97
N SER A 48 8.09 10.16 -5.90
CA SER A 48 9.27 10.99 -5.67
C SER A 48 8.90 12.48 -5.58
N GLU A 49 9.59 13.21 -4.70
CA GLU A 49 9.43 14.68 -4.60
C GLU A 49 9.68 15.41 -5.91
N ARG A 50 10.54 14.87 -6.79
CA ARG A 50 10.81 15.45 -8.11
C ARG A 50 9.55 15.47 -8.97
N ILE A 51 8.81 14.36 -9.00
CA ILE A 51 7.59 14.24 -9.79
C ILE A 51 6.47 15.09 -9.16
N LEU A 52 6.45 15.21 -7.83
CA LEU A 52 5.51 16.09 -7.14
C LEU A 52 5.64 17.56 -7.59
N LYS A 53 6.88 18.07 -7.72
CA LYS A 53 7.14 19.44 -8.20
C LYS A 53 6.69 19.67 -9.64
N LEU A 54 6.66 18.62 -10.46
CA LEU A 54 6.12 18.70 -11.82
C LEU A 54 4.59 18.60 -11.82
N ALA A 55 4.03 17.80 -10.92
CA ALA A 55 2.59 17.61 -10.79
C ALA A 55 1.84 18.86 -10.32
N THR A 56 2.52 19.86 -9.74
CA THR A 56 1.89 21.15 -9.39
C THR A 56 1.45 21.95 -10.60
N ASN A 57 1.99 21.67 -11.79
CA ASN A 57 1.59 22.33 -13.03
C ASN A 57 0.26 21.80 -13.60
N ILE A 58 -0.29 20.70 -13.05
CA ILE A 58 -1.52 20.08 -13.52
C ILE A 58 -2.66 20.39 -12.54
N PRO A 59 -3.81 20.92 -13.01
CA PRO A 59 -4.95 21.18 -12.15
C PRO A 59 -5.50 19.88 -11.55
N ARG A 60 -6.05 19.96 -10.32
CA ARG A 60 -6.52 18.79 -9.56
C ARG A 60 -7.63 17.99 -10.27
N GLU A 61 -8.41 18.64 -11.11
CA GLU A 61 -9.52 18.01 -11.84
C GLU A 61 -9.01 17.06 -12.93
N ASN A 62 -7.96 17.48 -13.63
CA ASN A 62 -7.34 16.72 -14.73
C ASN A 62 -6.37 15.65 -14.21
N LEU A 63 -5.95 15.74 -12.95
CA LEU A 63 -5.09 14.74 -12.34
C LEU A 63 -5.91 13.51 -11.94
N VAL A 64 -5.57 12.35 -12.52
CA VAL A 64 -6.24 11.07 -12.23
C VAL A 64 -5.45 10.26 -11.19
N SER A 65 -4.20 9.96 -11.51
CA SER A 65 -3.26 9.23 -10.66
C SER A 65 -1.84 9.70 -10.96
N LEU A 66 -0.95 9.61 -9.96
CA LEU A 66 0.45 9.97 -10.14
C LEU A 66 1.30 9.17 -9.15
N GLY A 67 2.26 8.40 -9.67
CA GLY A 67 2.99 7.41 -8.88
C GLY A 67 2.16 6.18 -8.56
N THR A 68 2.50 5.50 -7.47
CA THR A 68 1.90 4.21 -7.09
C THR A 68 0.83 4.42 -6.04
N CYS A 69 -0.37 3.91 -6.28
CA CYS A 69 -1.44 3.93 -5.27
C CYS A 69 -1.10 2.92 -4.16
N PHE A 70 -1.00 3.37 -2.91
CA PHE A 70 -0.78 2.47 -1.77
C PHE A 70 -2.09 1.97 -1.16
N GLY A 71 -3.18 2.70 -1.40
CA GLY A 71 -4.48 2.36 -0.84
C GLY A 71 -5.41 3.55 -0.79
N LYS A 72 -6.51 3.38 -0.07
CA LYS A 72 -7.53 4.41 0.11
C LYS A 72 -8.02 4.49 1.54
N PHE A 73 -8.45 5.68 1.94
CA PHE A 73 -9.19 5.86 3.18
C PHE A 73 -10.65 5.44 2.97
N THR A 74 -11.17 4.70 3.94
CA THR A 74 -12.60 4.36 3.99
C THR A 74 -13.38 5.48 4.66
N LYS A 75 -14.71 5.49 4.51
CA LYS A 75 -15.58 6.46 5.22
C LYS A 75 -15.41 6.41 6.74
N SER A 76 -14.99 5.27 7.29
CA SER A 76 -14.67 5.07 8.71
C SER A 76 -13.24 5.50 9.08
N GLN A 77 -12.55 6.28 8.24
CA GLN A 77 -11.16 6.75 8.43
C GLN A 77 -10.11 5.62 8.57
N LYS A 78 -10.46 4.37 8.30
CA LYS A 78 -9.50 3.26 8.26
C LYS A 78 -8.80 3.23 6.91
N PHE A 79 -7.48 3.06 6.92
CA PHE A 79 -6.69 2.90 5.71
C PHE A 79 -6.80 1.46 5.18
N ARG A 80 -7.28 1.31 3.94
CA ARG A 80 -7.31 0.03 3.23
C ARG A 80 -6.17 0.01 2.21
N LEU A 81 -5.24 -0.92 2.42
CA LEU A 81 -4.12 -1.14 1.52
C LEU A 81 -4.59 -1.74 0.19
N HIS A 82 -3.94 -1.36 -0.89
CA HIS A 82 -4.13 -1.96 -2.22
C HIS A 82 -2.91 -2.84 -2.58
N ILE A 83 -3.13 -3.86 -3.42
CA ILE A 83 -2.06 -4.77 -3.87
C ILE A 83 -0.95 -4.05 -4.64
N THR A 84 -1.23 -2.89 -5.24
CA THR A 84 -0.23 -2.06 -5.93
C THR A 84 0.91 -1.58 -5.01
N ALA A 85 0.72 -1.61 -3.68
CA ALA A 85 1.80 -1.36 -2.73
C ALA A 85 2.76 -2.54 -2.57
N LEU A 86 2.39 -3.74 -3.03
CA LEU A 86 3.13 -4.98 -2.78
C LEU A 86 4.56 -4.89 -3.31
N ASP A 87 4.80 -4.33 -4.49
CA ASP A 87 6.16 -4.27 -5.06
C ASP A 87 7.14 -3.48 -4.20
N TYR A 88 6.64 -2.45 -3.50
CA TYR A 88 7.45 -1.63 -2.61
C TYR A 88 7.60 -2.25 -1.22
N LEU A 89 6.61 -3.03 -0.79
CA LEU A 89 6.58 -3.63 0.53
C LEU A 89 7.23 -5.02 0.56
N ALA A 90 7.09 -5.82 -0.49
CA ALA A 90 7.55 -7.20 -0.58
C ALA A 90 9.05 -7.37 -0.29
N PRO A 91 9.97 -6.49 -0.74
CA PRO A 91 11.39 -6.59 -0.40
C PRO A 91 11.66 -6.47 1.11
N TYR A 92 10.76 -5.80 1.84
CA TYR A 92 10.92 -5.49 3.27
C TYR A 92 9.92 -6.23 4.16
N ALA A 93 8.89 -6.83 3.57
CA ALA A 93 7.79 -7.48 4.26
C ALA A 93 8.05 -8.97 4.39
N LYS A 94 7.67 -9.53 5.55
CA LYS A 94 7.70 -10.99 5.77
C LYS A 94 6.52 -11.73 5.10
N GLY A 95 5.57 -11.00 4.50
CA GLY A 95 4.43 -11.53 3.72
C GLY A 95 3.21 -10.59 3.70
N PHE A 96 2.33 -10.74 2.71
CA PHE A 96 1.04 -10.02 2.59
C PHE A 96 -0.11 -10.93 3.03
N GLY A 97 -0.28 -11.08 4.34
CA GLY A 97 -1.33 -11.93 4.89
C GLY A 97 -1.38 -11.79 6.41
N VAL A 98 -2.56 -11.98 6.98
CA VAL A 98 -2.70 -12.00 8.44
C VAL A 98 -2.60 -13.46 8.87
N ALA A 99 -1.56 -13.80 9.63
CA ALA A 99 -1.42 -15.14 10.20
C ALA A 99 -2.63 -15.46 11.08
N ALA A 100 -3.34 -16.54 10.75
CA ALA A 100 -4.49 -17.01 11.53
C ALA A 100 -4.05 -17.78 12.77
N LYS A 101 -2.84 -18.36 12.72
CA LYS A 101 -2.26 -19.21 13.77
C LYS A 101 -0.79 -18.89 13.94
N SER A 102 -0.25 -19.18 15.12
CA SER A 102 1.19 -19.05 15.35
C SER A 102 2.00 -20.06 14.53
N THR A 103 3.28 -19.79 14.29
CA THR A 103 4.16 -20.70 13.54
C THR A 103 4.21 -22.12 14.13
N GLN A 104 4.08 -22.24 15.46
CA GLN A 104 4.08 -23.54 16.14
C GLN A 104 2.77 -24.29 15.91
N GLU A 105 1.64 -23.59 15.91
CA GLU A 105 0.32 -24.17 15.64
C GLU A 105 0.17 -24.52 14.17
N CYS A 106 0.68 -23.71 13.24
CA CYS A 106 0.67 -24.01 11.80
C CYS A 106 1.32 -25.36 11.46
N ARG A 107 2.21 -25.89 12.30
CA ARG A 107 2.86 -27.20 12.10
C ARG A 107 2.00 -28.39 12.52
N LYS A 108 0.97 -28.16 13.34
CA LYS A 108 0.17 -29.21 13.99
C LYS A 108 -1.26 -29.29 13.45
N VAL A 109 -1.64 -28.38 12.57
CA VAL A 109 -3.01 -28.22 12.11
C VAL A 109 -3.29 -29.11 10.91
N ASP A 110 -4.56 -29.48 10.77
CA ASP A 110 -5.05 -30.22 9.62
C ASP A 110 -4.72 -29.49 8.30
N PRO A 111 -4.40 -30.20 7.20
CA PRO A 111 -4.10 -29.59 5.90
C PRO A 111 -5.21 -28.69 5.35
N MET A 112 -6.47 -28.89 5.74
CA MET A 112 -7.59 -28.04 5.34
C MET A 112 -7.75 -26.79 6.21
N ALA A 113 -6.98 -26.65 7.28
CA ALA A 113 -7.10 -25.53 8.21
C ALA A 113 -6.48 -24.25 7.62
N ILE A 114 -7.22 -23.14 7.71
CA ILE A 114 -6.71 -21.83 7.30
C ILE A 114 -5.56 -21.41 8.24
N VAL A 115 -4.38 -21.18 7.66
CA VAL A 115 -3.18 -20.70 8.37
C VAL A 115 -2.90 -19.22 8.13
N VAL A 116 -3.38 -18.66 7.01
CA VAL A 116 -3.23 -17.25 6.65
C VAL A 116 -4.54 -16.73 6.06
N PHE A 117 -5.04 -15.63 6.59
CA PHE A 117 -6.16 -14.92 5.99
C PHE A 117 -5.70 -14.05 4.84
N HIS A 118 -6.32 -14.28 3.69
CA HIS A 118 -6.14 -13.48 2.49
C HIS A 118 -6.57 -12.02 2.72
N GLN A 119 -5.75 -11.06 2.31
CA GLN A 119 -6.05 -9.62 2.41
C GLN A 119 -6.14 -8.94 1.04
N ALA A 120 -5.22 -9.26 0.14
CA ALA A 120 -5.20 -8.81 -1.25
C ALA A 120 -4.26 -9.71 -2.06
N ASP A 121 -4.60 -9.99 -3.31
CA ASP A 121 -3.80 -10.76 -4.26
C ASP A 121 -3.65 -10.03 -5.60
N ILE A 122 -2.63 -10.41 -6.35
CA ILE A 122 -2.31 -9.80 -7.65
C ILE A 122 -3.34 -10.21 -8.72
N GLY A 123 -4.04 -11.34 -8.54
CA GLY A 123 -5.14 -11.77 -9.40
C GLY A 123 -6.33 -10.80 -9.44
N GLU A 124 -6.46 -9.90 -8.46
CA GLU A 124 -7.43 -8.80 -8.54
C GLU A 124 -7.21 -7.89 -9.77
N TYR A 125 -5.95 -7.73 -10.20
CA TYR A 125 -5.52 -6.86 -11.29
C TYR A 125 -4.97 -7.61 -12.51
N ILE A 126 -4.48 -8.85 -12.34
CA ILE A 126 -4.15 -9.75 -13.46
C ILE A 126 -5.46 -10.38 -13.94
N ARG A 127 -6.28 -9.60 -14.61
CA ARG A 127 -7.36 -10.13 -15.46
C ARG A 127 -6.80 -10.20 -16.87
N HIS A 128 -6.89 -11.37 -17.50
CA HIS A 128 -6.52 -11.51 -18.90
C HIS A 128 -7.33 -10.50 -19.72
N GLU A 129 -6.64 -9.52 -20.34
CA GLU A 129 -7.23 -8.46 -21.16
C GLU A 129 -8.00 -9.00 -22.38
N GLU A 130 -7.87 -10.29 -22.69
CA GLU A 130 -8.57 -10.99 -23.79
C GLU A 130 -10.10 -10.98 -23.66
N THR A 131 -10.67 -10.61 -22.51
CA THR A 131 -12.13 -10.53 -22.30
C THR A 131 -12.69 -9.10 -22.30
N LEU A 132 -11.86 -8.10 -22.62
CA LEU A 132 -12.26 -6.68 -22.65
C LEU A 132 -12.53 -6.11 -24.06
N THR A 133 -12.63 -6.97 -25.08
CA THR A 133 -13.13 -6.64 -26.42
C THR A 133 -14.65 -6.77 -26.50
#